data_AF-A0AAN9SEQ8-F1
#
_entry.id   AF-A0AAN9SEQ8-F1
#
_cell.length_a   1.000
_cell.length_b   1.000
_cell.length_c   1.000
_cell.angle_alpha   90.00
_cell.angle_beta   90.00
_cell.angle_gamma   90.00
#
_symmetry.space_group_name_H-M   'P 1'
#
loop_
_entity.id
_entity.type
_entity.pdbx_description
1 polymer ?
#
loop_
_entity_poly.entity_id
_entity_poly.type
_entity_poly.pdbx_seq_one_letter_code
_entity_poly.pdbx_strand_id
1 'polypeptide(L)'
;MDRFFPEKLLGEIFWDDQAFPPATQSAFVQYRDLPRTSNSQNFNMSKRMLEFLRKSWPVERTNNERDRGFRHMINERMRRQRQRHCCLALHSILPHGTKTDNNSVIQMAAKEIVRLQGRREELQSKADLESGRTNVQYLRVSHPNSGIDSMVDILKCLKNKGVDTTRIRSTFSPHDLFAVFDMQTHNL
;
A
#
# COMPACT_ATOMS: atom_id res chain seq x y z
N MET A 1 -13.76 8.42 -14.63
CA MET A 1 -15.19 8.75 -14.60
C MET A 1 -15.91 7.49 -14.15
N ASP A 2 -16.31 7.50 -12.89
CA ASP A 2 -16.78 6.38 -12.09
C ASP A 2 -18.02 5.69 -12.65
N ARG A 3 -17.95 4.35 -12.80
CA ARG A 3 -19.12 3.48 -12.94
C ARG A 3 -18.84 2.15 -12.25
N PHE A 4 -18.96 2.11 -10.94
CA PHE A 4 -18.80 0.87 -10.14
C PHE A 4 -19.91 0.65 -9.12
N PHE A 5 -21.14 1.08 -9.43
CA PHE A 5 -22.32 0.58 -8.72
C PHE A 5 -23.42 0.21 -9.72
N PRO A 6 -23.87 -1.06 -9.75
CA PRO A 6 -25.15 -1.41 -10.34
C PRO A 6 -26.27 -0.91 -9.42
N GLU A 7 -27.17 -0.08 -9.97
CA GLU A 7 -28.36 0.52 -9.35
C GLU A 7 -29.46 -0.50 -8.97
N LYS A 8 -29.11 -1.73 -8.56
CA LYS A 8 -30.08 -2.81 -8.32
C LYS A 8 -30.07 -3.39 -6.89
N LEU A 9 -29.56 -2.66 -5.91
CA LEU A 9 -29.61 -3.03 -4.48
C LEU A 9 -30.51 -2.08 -3.68
N LEU A 10 -31.59 -1.61 -4.30
CA LEU A 10 -32.58 -0.69 -3.73
C LEU A 10 -33.96 -1.35 -3.68
N GLY A 11 -33.98 -2.62 -3.27
CA GLY A 11 -35.18 -3.44 -3.26
C GLY A 11 -35.13 -4.49 -2.16
N GLU A 12 -34.80 -4.08 -0.94
CA GLU A 12 -35.19 -4.78 0.29
C GLU A 12 -34.91 -3.84 1.48
N ILE A 13 -35.74 -2.82 1.56
CA ILE A 13 -35.99 -2.06 2.79
C ILE A 13 -36.76 -3.04 3.70
N PHE A 14 -36.05 -3.77 4.55
CA PHE A 14 -36.68 -4.46 5.68
C PHE A 14 -36.43 -3.64 6.93
N TRP A 15 -37.53 -3.12 7.45
CA TRP A 15 -37.65 -2.27 8.60
C TRP A 15 -37.27 -2.99 9.90
N ASP A 16 -36.94 -2.17 10.90
CA ASP A 16 -36.98 -2.47 12.33
C ASP A 16 -36.14 -3.64 12.87
N ASP A 17 -35.05 -3.27 13.52
CA ASP A 17 -34.82 -3.78 14.87
C ASP A 17 -34.23 -2.66 15.72
N GLN A 18 -35.12 -1.78 16.16
CA GLN A 18 -34.87 -0.79 17.19
C GLN A 18 -34.55 -1.56 18.47
N ALA A 19 -33.27 -1.67 18.82
CA ALA A 19 -32.83 -2.23 20.09
C ALA A 19 -33.60 -1.53 21.23
N PHE A 20 -34.45 -2.32 21.90
CA PHE A 20 -35.34 -1.91 22.97
C PHE A 20 -34.60 -1.08 24.04
N PRO A 21 -35.13 0.08 24.48
CA PRO A 21 -34.65 0.69 25.71
C PRO A 21 -34.99 -0.24 26.90
N PRO A 22 -34.16 -0.29 27.96
CA PRO A 22 -34.40 -1.17 29.10
C PRO A 22 -35.77 -0.87 29.72
N ALA A 23 -36.55 -1.93 29.92
CA ALA A 23 -37.91 -1.89 30.47
C ALA A 23 -37.90 -1.53 31.96
N THR A 24 -37.74 -0.25 32.30
CA THR A 24 -37.93 0.25 33.68
C THR A 24 -38.50 1.67 33.78
N GLN A 25 -39.17 2.19 32.75
CA GLN A 25 -40.02 3.38 32.93
C GLN A 25 -41.48 3.02 32.67
N SER A 26 -42.20 2.80 33.77
CA SER A 26 -43.67 2.85 33.78
C SER A 26 -44.13 4.17 33.15
N ALA A 27 -44.93 4.09 32.09
CA ALA A 27 -45.60 5.26 31.50
C ALA A 27 -46.74 5.81 32.37
N PHE A 28 -47.03 5.16 33.50
CA PHE A 28 -48.03 5.60 34.47
C PHE A 28 -47.32 6.12 35.72
N VAL A 29 -47.26 7.44 35.84
CA VAL A 29 -46.89 8.14 37.08
C VAL A 29 -48.18 8.54 37.79
N GLN A 30 -48.28 8.20 39.07
CA GLN A 30 -49.43 8.57 39.91
C GLN A 30 -49.43 10.10 40.08
N TYR A 31 -50.55 10.75 39.72
CA TYR A 31 -50.66 12.21 39.58
C TYR A 31 -50.52 13.01 40.90
N ARG A 32 -50.22 12.35 42.02
CA ARG A 32 -50.23 12.93 43.37
C ARG A 32 -48.85 13.38 43.87
N ASP A 33 -47.77 12.90 43.26
CA ASP A 33 -46.42 13.03 43.84
C ASP A 33 -45.47 13.97 43.07
N LEU A 34 -46.01 14.90 42.27
CA LEU A 34 -45.19 16.01 41.77
C LEU A 34 -45.16 17.16 42.80
N PRO A 35 -43.98 17.67 43.19
CA PRO A 35 -43.91 18.88 43.99
C PRO A 35 -44.57 20.01 43.18
N ARG A 36 -45.70 20.51 43.68
CA ARG A 36 -46.41 21.67 43.14
C ARG A 36 -45.52 22.90 43.35
N THR A 37 -44.61 23.18 42.42
CA THR A 37 -43.87 24.43 42.36
C THR A 37 -44.84 25.54 42.01
N SER A 38 -45.42 26.13 43.04
CA SER A 38 -46.25 27.33 43.00
C SER A 38 -45.39 28.57 42.71
N ASN A 39 -44.89 28.69 41.48
CA ASN A 39 -44.40 29.96 40.95
C ASN A 39 -45.29 30.35 39.78
N SER A 40 -46.38 31.05 40.08
CA SER A 40 -47.27 31.63 39.06
C SER A 40 -46.58 32.81 38.37
N GLN A 41 -45.67 32.53 37.45
CA GLN A 41 -45.43 33.48 36.38
C GLN A 41 -46.65 33.44 35.45
N ASN A 42 -47.37 34.56 35.38
CA ASN A 42 -48.59 34.78 34.59
C ASN A 42 -48.31 34.71 33.07
N PHE A 43 -47.87 33.57 32.58
CA PHE A 43 -47.78 33.29 31.16
C PHE A 43 -49.09 32.66 30.70
N ASN A 44 -49.72 33.26 29.68
CA ASN A 44 -50.88 32.66 29.05
C ASN A 44 -50.53 31.27 28.48
N MET A 45 -51.54 30.40 28.36
CA MET A 45 -51.35 29.03 27.86
C MET A 45 -50.68 28.98 26.48
N SER A 46 -50.92 30.00 25.66
CA SER A 46 -50.27 30.17 24.36
C SER A 46 -48.75 30.32 24.48
N LYS A 47 -48.25 31.16 25.41
CA LYS A 47 -46.81 31.30 25.68
C LYS A 47 -46.20 30.01 26.24
N ARG A 48 -46.90 29.30 27.13
CA ARG A 48 -46.44 28.00 27.64
C ARG A 48 -46.35 26.94 26.53
N MET A 49 -47.34 26.92 25.64
CA MET A 49 -47.36 26.02 24.49
C MET A 49 -46.25 26.37 23.50
N LEU A 50 -46.03 27.65 23.22
CA LEU A 50 -44.92 28.12 22.37
C LEU A 50 -43.55 27.79 22.96
N GLU A 51 -43.36 27.96 24.27
CA GLU A 51 -42.14 27.53 24.97
C GLU A 51 -41.93 26.02 24.87
N PHE A 52 -42.99 25.24 25.09
CA PHE A 52 -42.93 23.79 24.99
C PHE A 52 -42.57 23.34 23.57
N LEU A 53 -43.20 23.94 22.56
CA LEU A 53 -42.91 23.68 21.14
C LEU A 53 -41.48 24.10 20.79
N ARG A 54 -41.01 25.28 21.23
CA ARG A 54 -39.64 25.72 21.00
C ARG A 54 -38.60 24.79 21.64
N LYS A 55 -38.96 24.17 22.77
CA LYS A 55 -38.11 23.22 23.51
C LYS A 55 -38.19 21.79 22.96
N SER A 56 -39.26 21.43 22.27
CA SER A 56 -39.48 20.11 21.66
C SER A 56 -38.92 19.99 20.24
N TRP A 57 -38.44 21.09 19.64
CA TRP A 57 -37.68 21.01 18.40
C TRP A 57 -36.29 20.47 18.73
N PRO A 58 -35.85 19.35 18.14
CA PRO A 58 -34.50 18.88 18.35
C PRO A 58 -33.56 19.93 17.75
N VAL A 59 -32.97 20.73 18.63
CA VAL A 59 -31.86 21.62 18.29
C VAL A 59 -30.87 20.82 17.45
N GLU A 60 -30.46 21.35 16.29
CA GLU A 60 -29.62 20.74 15.24
C GLU A 60 -28.30 20.08 15.70
N ARG A 61 -27.98 20.18 16.99
CA ARG A 61 -26.88 19.50 17.66
C ARG A 61 -26.89 17.98 17.47
N THR A 62 -28.06 17.32 17.45
CA THR A 62 -28.15 15.86 17.33
C THR A 62 -27.93 15.33 15.90
N ASN A 63 -28.27 16.11 14.87
CA ASN A 63 -28.08 15.70 13.47
C ASN A 63 -26.59 15.66 13.11
N ASN A 64 -25.80 16.61 13.61
CA ASN A 64 -24.36 16.66 13.37
C ASN A 64 -23.60 15.48 14.00
N GLU A 65 -24.03 15.00 15.17
CA GLU A 65 -23.40 13.85 15.83
C GLU A 65 -23.74 12.52 15.14
N ARG A 66 -25.00 12.35 14.72
CA ARG A 66 -25.42 11.17 13.94
C ARG A 66 -24.70 11.12 12.60
N ASP A 67 -24.63 12.25 11.88
CA ASP A 67 -23.91 12.34 10.61
C ASP A 67 -22.41 12.04 10.75
N ARG A 68 -21.77 12.57 11.81
CA ARG A 68 -20.39 12.20 12.16
C ARG A 68 -20.23 10.70 12.43
N GLY A 69 -21.18 10.08 13.13
CA GLY A 69 -21.22 8.64 13.38
C GLY A 69 -21.32 7.81 12.09
N PHE A 70 -22.26 8.17 11.21
CA PHE A 70 -22.42 7.50 9.90
C PHE A 70 -21.15 7.63 9.05
N ARG A 71 -20.59 8.83 8.96
CA ARG A 71 -19.34 9.05 8.22
C ARG A 71 -18.18 8.24 8.81
N HIS A 72 -18.07 8.16 10.13
CA HIS A 72 -17.06 7.31 10.77
C HIS A 72 -17.28 5.84 10.41
N MET A 73 -18.50 5.32 10.45
CA MET A 73 -18.79 3.93 10.09
C MET A 73 -18.40 3.61 8.65
N ILE A 74 -18.74 4.49 7.71
CA ILE A 74 -18.36 4.32 6.29
C ILE A 74 -16.84 4.38 6.13
N ASN A 75 -16.18 5.35 6.75
CA ASN A 75 -14.73 5.47 6.70
C ASN A 75 -14.02 4.24 7.27
N GLU A 76 -14.49 3.71 8.40
CA GLU A 76 -13.92 2.51 9.02
C GLU A 76 -14.17 1.26 8.16
N ARG A 77 -15.35 1.15 7.53
CA ARG A 77 -15.63 0.08 6.57
C ARG A 77 -14.65 0.13 5.39
N MET A 78 -14.44 1.31 4.80
CA MET A 78 -13.51 1.50 3.69
C MET A 78 -12.06 1.25 4.12
N ARG A 79 -11.69 1.65 5.33
CA ARG A 79 -10.36 1.35 5.91
C ARG A 79 -10.14 -0.16 6.02
N ARG A 80 -11.10 -0.91 6.57
CA ARG A 80 -11.03 -2.38 6.68
C ARG A 80 -10.99 -3.05 5.31
N GLN A 81 -11.76 -2.55 4.34
CA GLN A 81 -11.74 -3.09 2.99
C GLN A 81 -10.37 -2.93 2.32
N ARG A 82 -9.77 -1.74 2.44
CA ARG A 82 -8.39 -1.50 1.97
C ARG A 82 -7.39 -2.42 2.66
N GLN A 83 -7.47 -2.55 3.99
CA GLN A 83 -6.58 -3.43 4.75
C GLN A 83 -6.68 -4.88 4.27
N ARG A 84 -7.90 -5.41 4.06
CA ARG A 84 -8.11 -6.76 3.53
C ARG A 84 -7.49 -6.92 2.14
N HIS A 85 -7.70 -5.95 1.26
CA HIS A 85 -7.12 -5.98 -0.09
C HIS A 85 -5.59 -5.98 -0.05
N CYS A 86 -4.96 -5.14 0.78
CA CYS A 86 -3.51 -5.13 0.97
C CYS A 86 -2.99 -6.47 1.50
N CYS A 87 -3.67 -7.10 2.45
CA CYS A 87 -3.28 -8.41 2.96
C CYS A 87 -3.36 -9.50 1.88
N LEU A 88 -4.38 -9.48 1.02
CA LEU A 88 -4.51 -10.43 -0.10
C LEU A 88 -3.43 -10.19 -1.16
N ALA A 89 -3.14 -8.93 -1.50
CA ALA A 89 -2.07 -8.58 -2.42
C ALA A 89 -0.72 -9.07 -1.88
N LEU A 90 -0.45 -8.89 -0.58
CA LEU A 90 0.75 -9.42 0.06
C LEU A 90 0.80 -10.94 0.00
N HIS A 91 -0.30 -11.64 0.31
CA HIS A 91 -0.35 -13.10 0.24
C HIS A 91 -0.05 -13.64 -1.17
N SER A 92 -0.49 -12.94 -2.23
CA SER A 92 -0.27 -13.36 -3.61
C SER A 92 1.20 -13.43 -4.05
N ILE A 93 2.09 -12.68 -3.39
CA ILE A 93 3.52 -12.67 -3.67
C ILE A 93 4.34 -13.54 -2.70
N LEU A 94 3.70 -14.14 -1.71
CA LEU A 94 4.35 -15.05 -0.77
C LEU A 94 4.46 -16.47 -1.34
N PRO A 95 5.34 -17.32 -0.77
CA PRO A 95 5.50 -18.69 -1.20
C PRO A 95 4.18 -19.47 -1.20
N HIS A 96 4.04 -20.36 -2.18
CA HIS A 96 2.90 -21.26 -2.28
C HIS A 96 2.76 -22.11 -1.01
N GLY A 97 1.52 -22.29 -0.54
CA GLY A 97 1.23 -22.99 0.72
C GLY A 97 1.17 -22.09 1.96
N THR A 98 1.45 -20.79 1.84
CA THR A 98 1.21 -19.83 2.93
C THR A 98 -0.28 -19.77 3.25
N LYS A 99 -0.64 -19.89 4.53
CA LYS A 99 -2.04 -19.74 4.99
C LYS A 99 -2.54 -18.31 4.75
N THR A 100 -3.83 -18.17 4.48
CA THR A 100 -4.48 -16.90 4.15
C THR A 100 -4.83 -16.04 5.37
N ASP A 101 -4.62 -16.53 6.59
CA ASP A 101 -4.88 -15.74 7.80
C ASP A 101 -3.85 -14.62 7.98
N ASN A 102 -4.29 -13.46 8.45
CA ASN A 102 -3.45 -12.26 8.53
C ASN A 102 -2.14 -12.48 9.29
N ASN A 103 -2.18 -13.26 10.37
CA ASN A 103 -1.01 -13.52 11.20
C ASN A 103 0.03 -14.36 10.44
N SER A 104 -0.41 -15.45 9.80
CA SER A 104 0.47 -16.27 8.96
C SER A 104 1.04 -15.48 7.79
N VAL A 105 0.24 -14.65 7.12
CA VAL A 105 0.70 -13.79 6.02
C VAL A 105 1.81 -12.85 6.49
N ILE A 106 1.59 -12.15 7.61
CA ILE A 106 2.57 -11.18 8.14
C ILE A 106 3.85 -11.90 8.59
N GLN A 107 3.73 -13.01 9.32
CA GLN A 107 4.89 -13.78 9.78
C GLN A 107 5.68 -14.37 8.62
N MET A 108 5.01 -14.88 7.60
CA MET A 108 5.69 -15.43 6.43
C MET A 108 6.37 -14.33 5.62
N ALA A 109 5.71 -13.17 5.43
CA ALA A 109 6.33 -12.02 4.80
C ALA A 109 7.60 -11.56 5.52
N ALA A 110 7.56 -11.49 6.86
CA ALA A 110 8.73 -11.13 7.65
C ALA A 110 9.90 -12.13 7.45
N LYS A 111 9.60 -13.44 7.45
CA LYS A 111 10.61 -14.48 7.18
C LYS A 111 11.20 -14.37 5.78
N GLU A 112 10.35 -14.12 4.78
CA GLU A 112 10.79 -14.00 3.39
C GLU A 112 11.66 -12.76 3.15
N ILE A 113 11.39 -11.65 3.83
CA ILE A 113 12.26 -10.46 3.78
C ILE A 113 13.67 -10.82 4.25
N VAL A 114 13.80 -11.49 5.40
CA VAL A 114 15.11 -11.89 5.94
C VAL A 114 15.82 -12.85 4.98
N ARG A 115 15.11 -13.85 4.45
CA ARG A 115 15.68 -14.82 3.50
C ARG A 115 16.15 -14.14 2.21
N LEU A 116 15.39 -13.19 1.68
CA LEU A 116 15.73 -12.45 0.46
C LEU A 116 16.90 -11.49 0.68
N GLN A 117 16.99 -10.85 1.85
CA GLN A 117 18.13 -10.01 2.22
C GLN A 117 19.42 -10.82 2.27
N GLY A 118 19.42 -11.97 2.95
CA GLY A 118 20.59 -12.85 3.00
C GLY A 118 21.02 -13.33 1.60
N ARG A 119 20.06 -13.76 0.76
CA ARG A 119 20.39 -14.14 -0.63
C ARG A 119 20.98 -12.98 -1.44
N ARG A 120 20.48 -11.76 -1.25
CA ARG A 120 21.01 -10.57 -1.92
C ARG A 120 22.47 -10.34 -1.53
N GLU A 121 22.79 -10.45 -0.25
CA GLU A 121 24.16 -10.31 0.27
C GLU A 121 25.10 -11.38 -0.30
N GLU A 122 24.69 -12.65 -0.29
CA GLU A 122 25.48 -13.74 -0.88
C GLU A 122 25.76 -13.53 -2.37
N LEU A 123 24.75 -13.07 -3.12
CA LEU A 123 24.89 -12.78 -4.55
C LEU A 123 25.81 -11.58 -4.78
N GLN A 124 25.71 -10.55 -3.94
CA GLN A 124 26.58 -9.38 -4.02
C GLN A 124 28.04 -9.79 -3.74
N SER A 125 28.31 -10.56 -2.68
CA SER A 125 29.66 -11.02 -2.38
C SER A 125 30.25 -11.90 -3.49
N LYS A 126 29.43 -12.72 -4.16
CA LYS A 126 29.87 -13.49 -5.32
C LYS A 126 30.14 -12.60 -6.52
N ALA A 127 29.30 -11.61 -6.79
CA ALA A 127 29.52 -10.65 -7.86
C ALA A 127 30.80 -9.82 -7.64
N ASP A 128 31.09 -9.42 -6.40
CA ASP A 128 32.31 -8.69 -6.06
C ASP A 128 33.56 -9.58 -6.23
N LEU A 129 33.48 -10.87 -5.85
CA LEU A 129 34.56 -11.83 -6.06
C LEU A 129 34.83 -12.10 -7.55
N GLU A 130 33.78 -12.20 -8.37
CA GLU A 130 33.88 -12.39 -9.83
C GLU A 130 34.33 -11.09 -10.53
N SER A 131 33.86 -9.93 -10.08
CA SER A 131 34.32 -8.61 -10.57
C SER A 131 35.78 -8.33 -10.21
N GLY A 132 36.29 -8.93 -9.13
CA GLY A 132 37.71 -8.88 -8.78
C GLY A 132 38.59 -9.89 -9.52
N ARG A 133 38.01 -10.84 -10.27
CA ARG A 133 38.75 -11.95 -10.90
C ARG A 133 38.89 -11.85 -12.41
N THR A 134 37.93 -11.29 -13.14
CA THR A 134 38.05 -11.13 -14.59
C THR A 134 37.19 -9.98 -15.10
N ASN A 135 37.81 -8.84 -15.38
CA ASN A 135 37.21 -7.82 -16.24
C ASN A 135 37.33 -8.31 -17.69
N VAL A 136 36.37 -9.13 -18.13
CA VAL A 136 36.28 -9.56 -19.52
C VAL A 136 35.73 -8.41 -20.34
N GLN A 137 36.58 -7.76 -21.14
CA GLN A 137 36.15 -6.65 -22.00
C GLN A 137 35.94 -7.15 -23.43
N TYR A 138 34.81 -6.75 -24.02
CA TYR A 138 34.41 -7.15 -25.37
C TYR A 138 34.63 -6.00 -26.36
N LEU A 139 35.32 -6.30 -27.45
CA LEU A 139 35.48 -5.43 -28.61
C LEU A 139 34.70 -6.05 -29.78
N ARG A 140 33.69 -5.36 -30.29
CA ARG A 140 33.00 -5.74 -31.52
C ARG A 140 33.03 -4.57 -32.50
N VAL A 141 33.53 -4.81 -33.70
CA VAL A 141 33.54 -3.83 -34.79
C VAL A 141 32.89 -4.47 -36.00
N SER A 142 31.76 -3.89 -36.40
CA SER A 142 31.07 -4.29 -37.63
C SER A 142 31.65 -3.53 -38.82
N HIS A 143 31.84 -4.23 -39.93
CA HIS A 143 32.44 -3.72 -41.18
C HIS A 143 33.87 -3.17 -40.97
N PRO A 144 34.88 -4.04 -40.79
CA PRO A 144 36.24 -3.64 -40.39
C PRO A 144 36.94 -2.69 -41.39
N ASN A 145 36.45 -2.58 -42.62
CA ASN A 145 36.99 -1.70 -43.66
C ASN A 145 36.77 -0.20 -43.38
N SER A 146 35.80 0.18 -42.53
CA SER A 146 35.53 1.58 -42.16
C SER A 146 35.70 1.86 -40.67
N GLY A 147 36.12 0.87 -39.88
CA GLY A 147 36.14 0.92 -38.40
C GLY A 147 37.52 0.94 -37.77
N ILE A 148 38.60 1.10 -38.55
CA ILE A 148 39.97 0.95 -38.05
C ILE A 148 40.37 2.06 -37.06
N ASP A 149 39.89 3.29 -37.25
CA ASP A 149 40.14 4.39 -36.32
C ASP A 149 39.47 4.14 -34.96
N SER A 150 38.26 3.56 -34.98
CA SER A 150 37.57 3.14 -33.76
C SER A 150 38.32 2.03 -33.03
N MET A 151 38.98 1.11 -33.75
CA MET A 151 39.86 0.11 -33.13
C MET A 151 41.10 0.77 -32.48
N VAL A 152 41.74 1.70 -33.19
CA VAL A 152 42.93 2.40 -32.69
C VAL A 152 42.62 3.20 -31.42
N ASP A 153 41.47 3.86 -31.34
CA ASP A 153 41.07 4.63 -30.17
C ASP A 153 40.76 3.74 -28.96
N ILE A 154 40.14 2.58 -29.17
CA ILE A 154 39.91 1.60 -28.09
C ILE A 154 41.25 1.02 -27.61
N LEU A 155 42.17 0.68 -28.52
CA LEU A 155 43.52 0.20 -28.16
C LEU A 155 44.34 1.27 -27.40
N LYS A 156 44.25 2.54 -27.81
CA LYS A 156 44.85 3.67 -27.06
C LYS A 156 44.23 3.81 -25.67
N CYS A 157 42.90 3.67 -25.55
CA CYS A 157 42.20 3.70 -24.27
C CYS A 157 42.71 2.59 -23.33
N LEU A 158 42.84 1.36 -23.84
CA LEU A 158 43.36 0.22 -23.10
C LEU A 158 44.82 0.43 -22.68
N LYS A 159 45.66 0.95 -23.57
CA LYS A 159 47.05 1.30 -23.26
C LYS A 159 47.15 2.34 -22.15
N ASN A 160 46.33 3.39 -22.20
CA ASN A 160 46.31 4.45 -21.17
C ASN A 160 45.83 3.94 -19.81
N LYS A 161 45.03 2.88 -19.78
CA LYS A 161 44.54 2.24 -18.54
C LYS A 161 45.56 1.29 -17.91
N GLY A 162 46.73 1.08 -18.52
CA GLY A 162 47.80 0.26 -17.94
C GLY A 162 47.36 -1.17 -17.66
N VAL A 163 46.57 -1.76 -18.56
CA VAL A 163 45.97 -3.07 -18.36
C VAL A 163 46.92 -4.17 -18.83
N ASP A 164 47.34 -5.05 -17.93
CA ASP A 164 48.04 -6.28 -18.28
C ASP A 164 47.03 -7.31 -18.83
N THR A 165 46.96 -7.42 -20.15
CA THR A 165 46.10 -8.41 -20.82
C THR A 165 46.72 -9.79 -20.70
N THR A 166 46.04 -10.70 -19.99
CA THR A 166 46.51 -12.09 -19.79
C THR A 166 46.24 -12.97 -21.01
N ARG A 167 45.07 -12.77 -21.65
CA ARG A 167 44.66 -13.57 -22.80
C ARG A 167 43.80 -12.74 -23.74
N ILE A 168 44.07 -12.87 -25.04
CA ILE A 168 43.29 -12.25 -26.11
C ILE A 168 42.74 -13.38 -27.00
N ARG A 169 41.43 -13.39 -27.23
CA ARG A 169 40.80 -14.26 -28.22
C ARG A 169 40.08 -13.39 -29.24
N SER A 170 40.51 -13.46 -30.49
CA SER A 170 39.88 -12.75 -31.59
C SER A 170 39.28 -13.73 -32.59
N THR A 171 38.09 -13.40 -33.08
CA THR A 171 37.45 -14.06 -34.20
C THR A 171 37.21 -13.02 -35.29
N PHE A 172 37.68 -13.34 -36.48
CA PHE A 172 37.58 -12.47 -37.65
C PHE A 172 36.60 -13.08 -38.65
N SER A 173 35.62 -12.28 -39.04
CA SER A 173 34.69 -12.54 -40.14
C SER A 173 34.77 -11.35 -41.10
N PRO A 174 34.47 -11.54 -42.41
CA PRO A 174 34.48 -10.43 -43.37
C PRO A 174 33.57 -9.25 -42.99
N HIS A 175 32.57 -9.48 -42.13
CA HIS A 175 31.60 -8.47 -41.72
C HIS A 175 31.74 -8.03 -40.26
N ASP A 176 32.47 -8.80 -39.45
CA ASP A 176 32.55 -8.58 -38.00
C ASP A 176 33.93 -8.99 -37.48
N LEU A 177 34.56 -8.08 -36.75
CA LEU A 177 35.71 -8.36 -35.89
C LEU A 177 35.23 -8.39 -34.45
N PHE A 178 35.47 -9.51 -33.77
CA PHE A 178 35.15 -9.69 -32.36
C PHE A 178 36.41 -10.09 -31.59
N ALA A 179 36.73 -9.39 -30.52
CA ALA A 179 37.84 -9.73 -29.64
C ALA A 179 37.40 -9.68 -28.18
N VAL A 180 37.85 -10.69 -27.42
CA VAL A 180 37.63 -10.84 -25.99
C VAL A 180 38.98 -10.74 -25.30
N PHE A 181 39.06 -9.88 -24.29
CA PHE A 181 40.28 -9.67 -23.51
C PHE A 181 40.01 -10.07 -22.07
N ASP A 182 40.89 -10.90 -21.51
CA ASP A 182 40.94 -11.19 -20.08
C ASP A 182 41.99 -10.28 -19.45
N MET A 183 41.56 -9.43 -18.53
CA MET A 183 42.40 -8.45 -17.84
C MET A 183 42.73 -8.93 -16.43
N GLN A 184 44.01 -8.87 -16.05
CA GLN A 184 44.43 -9.12 -14.68
C GLN A 184 44.36 -7.82 -13.88
N THR A 185 43.50 -7.78 -12.87
CA THR A 185 43.46 -6.67 -11.91
C THR A 185 44.40 -6.99 -10.76
N HIS A 186 45.56 -6.33 -10.72
CA HIS A 186 46.41 -6.31 -9.54
C HIS A 186 45.73 -5.47 -8.45
N ASN A 187 45.12 -6.15 -7.48
CA ASN A 187 44.68 -5.52 -6.23
C ASN A 187 45.93 -5.18 -5.40
N LEU A 188 46.14 -3.90 -5.11
CA LEU A 188 47.13 -3.40 -4.15
C LEU A 188 46.59 -3.52 -2.72
#